data_AF-A0A7C2JA50-F1
#
_entry.id   AF-A0A7C2JA50-F1
#
_cell.length_a   1.000
_cell.length_b   1.000
_cell.length_c   1.000
_cell.angle_alpha   90.00
_cell.angle_beta   90.00
_cell.angle_gamma   90.00
#
_symmetry.space_group_name_H-M   'P 1'
#
loop_
_entity.id
_entity.type
_entity.pdbx_description
1 polymer ?
#
loop_
_entity_poly.entity_id
_entity_poly.type
_entity_poly.pdbx_seq_one_letter_code
_entity_poly.pdbx_strand_id
1 'polypeptide(L)'
;MERLFVLPTNEVSFAEIADVLGWVTDGLSRQVTFKLFDDVSMVYELQLAKMEFSRFHDDLETFRKRTAYFEEVAGEKSWHFFLSAVEGKGQIGRSNQYLTHWFYPYKGKFHGQMVKALLNFMGVKETDTALDPFVGSGTTLVECATLNVPSVGLAINPALCFVSLVKVQALAIDFPAFRRAIHRLPLPKVFERFVKQLEQPTPLQLPPVPFDGKQLACAIWEQLFPDLLADLPIEWRNILLLIFLHALSDFTYLQGTGKAKPLEGFWQENLTEYMKTLEGVWRVREMLEMPVAEAHVICGDALSLPLPDQSIGGIVTSPPYSIALDYVKNDEHLLTYLGLPTDTLRQRMVGLKGHGKQRLFMYDRDMRQSLAEMARVLKPNAWAAVVLGDVVVGDQRTDFCQRLLQWAPEFGFDRAVALRRPILGGYARLRLEYILLLNKHEMPPQ
;
A
#
# COMPACT_ATOMS: atom_id res chain seq x y z
N MET A 1 -25.46 -41.39 27.59
CA MET A 1 -24.16 -40.76 27.30
C MET A 1 -23.25 -41.82 26.70
N GLU A 2 -23.46 -42.11 25.43
CA GLU A 2 -22.53 -42.94 24.65
C GLU A 2 -21.52 -42.00 23.99
N ARG A 3 -20.25 -42.14 24.37
CA ARG A 3 -19.15 -41.45 23.70
C ARG A 3 -18.94 -42.14 22.35
N LEU A 4 -19.25 -41.44 21.28
CA LEU A 4 -18.80 -41.76 19.92
C LEU A 4 -17.26 -41.68 19.89
N PHE A 5 -16.59 -42.78 20.21
CA PHE A 5 -15.23 -43.01 19.76
C PHE A 5 -15.32 -43.71 18.41
N VAL A 6 -15.11 -42.95 17.35
CA VAL A 6 -14.85 -43.49 16.01
C VAL A 6 -13.48 -44.18 16.08
N LEU A 7 -13.46 -45.48 15.82
CA LEU A 7 -12.22 -46.25 15.64
C LEU A 7 -11.47 -45.71 14.41
N PRO A 8 -10.14 -45.58 14.45
CA PRO A 8 -9.37 -45.12 13.30
C PRO A 8 -9.37 -46.24 12.26
N THR A 9 -10.19 -46.08 11.22
CA THR A 9 -10.05 -46.84 9.99
C THR A 9 -9.64 -45.84 8.92
N ASN A 10 -8.46 -46.08 8.35
CA ASN A 10 -7.67 -45.21 7.47
C ASN A 10 -7.02 -44.03 8.20
N GLU A 11 -5.89 -44.30 8.89
CA GLU A 11 -4.84 -43.29 8.99
C GLU A 11 -4.40 -42.97 7.56
N VAL A 12 -4.91 -41.85 7.03
CA VAL A 12 -4.33 -41.19 5.87
C VAL A 12 -2.85 -40.99 6.21
N SER A 13 -1.97 -41.58 5.42
CA SER A 13 -0.53 -41.44 5.61
C SER A 13 -0.21 -39.94 5.69
N PHE A 14 0.72 -39.50 6.55
CA PHE A 14 1.18 -38.11 6.51
C PHE A 14 1.70 -37.69 5.13
N ALA A 15 2.05 -38.65 4.25
CA ALA A 15 2.39 -38.42 2.85
C ALA A 15 1.17 -38.19 1.91
N GLU A 16 -0.05 -38.52 2.36
CA GLU A 16 -1.32 -38.23 1.69
C GLU A 16 -1.93 -36.88 2.13
N ILE A 17 -1.36 -36.23 3.16
CA ILE A 17 -1.56 -34.80 3.38
C ILE A 17 -0.95 -34.10 2.18
N ALA A 18 -1.77 -33.37 1.41
CA ALA A 18 -1.33 -32.70 0.20
C ALA A 18 -0.04 -31.92 0.45
N ASP A 19 1.03 -32.29 -0.25
CA ASP A 19 2.28 -31.51 -0.30
C ASP A 19 1.92 -30.10 -0.74
N VAL A 20 1.87 -29.15 0.21
CA VAL A 20 1.46 -27.77 -0.04
C VAL A 20 2.36 -27.14 -1.10
N LEU A 21 3.66 -27.40 -1.05
CA LEU A 21 4.59 -26.94 -2.06
C LEU A 21 4.30 -27.59 -3.40
N GLY A 22 4.05 -28.90 -3.43
CA GLY A 22 3.60 -29.62 -4.62
C GLY A 22 2.31 -29.04 -5.21
N TRP A 23 1.35 -28.63 -4.39
CA TRP A 23 0.12 -28.00 -4.86
C TRP A 23 0.33 -26.57 -5.36
N VAL A 24 1.14 -25.76 -4.66
CA VAL A 24 1.47 -24.39 -5.05
C VAL A 24 2.26 -24.38 -6.37
N THR A 25 3.17 -25.33 -6.54
CA THR A 25 4.10 -25.40 -7.69
C THR A 25 3.64 -26.35 -8.80
N ASP A 26 2.39 -26.84 -8.73
CA ASP A 26 1.82 -27.83 -9.65
C ASP A 26 2.75 -29.05 -9.90
N GLY A 27 3.43 -29.49 -8.84
CA GLY A 27 4.32 -30.65 -8.80
C GLY A 27 5.78 -30.35 -9.16
N LEU A 28 6.13 -29.14 -9.58
CA LEU A 28 7.50 -28.77 -9.92
C LEU A 28 8.44 -28.87 -8.71
N SER A 29 7.93 -28.68 -7.49
CA SER A 29 8.71 -28.82 -6.25
C SER A 29 9.36 -30.19 -6.04
N ARG A 30 8.87 -31.22 -6.74
CA ARG A 30 9.46 -32.57 -6.70
C ARG A 30 10.73 -32.68 -7.55
N GLN A 31 10.94 -31.73 -8.46
CA GLN A 31 12.07 -31.68 -9.39
C GLN A 31 13.05 -30.56 -9.02
N VAL A 32 12.53 -29.45 -8.48
CA VAL A 32 13.26 -28.24 -8.12
C VAL A 32 12.92 -27.84 -6.69
N THR A 33 13.89 -27.42 -5.90
CA THR A 33 13.66 -27.04 -4.50
C THR A 33 13.03 -25.65 -4.38
N PHE A 34 11.93 -25.54 -3.65
CA PHE A 34 11.28 -24.29 -3.27
C PHE A 34 11.05 -24.25 -1.76
N LYS A 35 11.03 -23.03 -1.20
CA LYS A 35 10.65 -22.81 0.20
C LYS A 35 9.71 -21.61 0.29
N LEU A 36 8.52 -21.78 0.85
CA LEU A 36 7.65 -20.67 1.26
C LEU A 36 8.18 -20.05 2.55
N PHE A 37 7.91 -18.77 2.80
CA PHE A 37 8.20 -18.20 4.12
C PHE A 37 7.39 -18.92 5.22
N ASP A 38 7.99 -19.05 6.40
CA ASP A 38 7.39 -19.77 7.53
C ASP A 38 6.11 -19.10 8.07
N ASP A 39 5.89 -17.81 7.76
CA ASP A 39 4.70 -17.06 8.16
C ASP A 39 3.55 -17.11 7.11
N VAL A 40 3.75 -17.79 5.98
CA VAL A 40 2.68 -18.11 5.03
C VAL A 40 1.78 -19.17 5.63
N SER A 41 0.66 -18.73 6.20
CA SER A 41 -0.16 -19.58 7.07
C SER A 41 -1.64 -19.57 6.69
N MET A 42 -2.07 -18.63 5.85
CA MET A 42 -3.46 -18.48 5.43
C MET A 42 -3.71 -19.05 4.05
N VAL A 43 -4.90 -19.61 3.84
CA VAL A 43 -5.31 -20.17 2.54
C VAL A 43 -5.22 -19.15 1.41
N TYR A 44 -5.58 -17.88 1.67
CA TYR A 44 -5.48 -16.84 0.64
C TYR A 44 -4.01 -16.52 0.27
N GLU A 45 -3.07 -16.66 1.20
CA GLU A 45 -1.64 -16.45 0.93
C GLU A 45 -1.08 -17.58 0.09
N LEU A 46 -1.46 -18.83 0.38
CA LEU A 46 -1.13 -19.99 -0.45
C LEU A 46 -1.73 -19.87 -1.86
N GLN A 47 -2.96 -19.35 -1.99
CA GLN A 47 -3.57 -19.06 -3.29
C GLN A 47 -2.80 -17.98 -4.05
N LEU A 48 -2.39 -16.89 -3.39
CA LEU A 48 -1.58 -15.84 -4.01
C LEU A 48 -0.19 -16.36 -4.42
N ALA A 49 0.45 -17.18 -3.59
CA ALA A 49 1.72 -17.84 -3.91
C ALA A 49 1.59 -18.72 -5.17
N LYS A 50 0.52 -19.52 -5.26
CA LYS A 50 0.21 -20.33 -6.44
C LYS A 50 -0.03 -19.47 -7.67
N MET A 51 -0.76 -18.37 -7.51
CA MET A 51 -1.07 -17.46 -8.61
C MET A 51 0.18 -16.76 -9.17
N GLU A 52 1.06 -16.23 -8.33
CA GLU A 52 2.33 -15.66 -8.82
C GLU A 52 3.24 -16.72 -9.45
N PHE A 53 3.30 -17.93 -8.87
CA PHE A 53 4.07 -19.03 -9.44
C PHE A 53 3.54 -19.43 -10.83
N SER A 54 2.21 -19.53 -10.98
CA SER A 54 1.57 -19.86 -12.27
C SER A 54 1.91 -18.88 -13.39
N ARG A 55 2.37 -17.67 -13.06
CA ARG A 55 2.78 -16.68 -14.05
C ARG A 55 4.23 -16.82 -14.48
N PHE A 56 5.10 -17.34 -13.62
CA PHE A 56 6.56 -17.35 -13.83
C PHE A 56 7.18 -18.75 -13.69
N HIS A 57 6.37 -19.83 -13.69
CA HIS A 57 6.88 -21.19 -13.50
C HIS A 57 7.94 -21.61 -14.54
N ASP A 58 7.89 -21.03 -15.73
CA ASP A 58 8.86 -21.26 -16.82
C ASP A 58 10.09 -20.34 -16.78
N ASP A 59 10.10 -19.33 -15.89
CA ASP A 59 11.19 -18.36 -15.73
C ASP A 59 11.50 -18.16 -14.25
N LEU A 60 12.20 -19.15 -13.68
CA LEU A 60 12.55 -19.17 -12.27
C LEU A 60 13.52 -18.06 -11.86
N GLU A 61 14.31 -17.52 -12.80
CA GLU A 61 15.20 -16.41 -12.51
C GLU A 61 14.40 -15.14 -12.25
N THR A 62 13.48 -14.79 -13.16
CA THR A 62 12.56 -13.67 -12.95
C THR A 62 11.67 -13.92 -11.74
N PHE A 63 11.18 -15.15 -11.56
CA PHE A 63 10.36 -15.49 -10.41
C PHE A 63 11.09 -15.24 -9.09
N ARG A 64 12.36 -15.64 -8.97
CA ARG A 64 13.18 -15.41 -7.76
C ARG A 64 13.35 -13.92 -7.44
N LYS A 65 13.44 -13.07 -8.46
CA LYS A 65 13.54 -11.61 -8.28
C LYS A 65 12.22 -10.96 -7.87
N ARG A 66 11.09 -11.60 -8.21
CA ARG A 66 9.76 -10.98 -8.09
C ARG A 66 8.86 -11.57 -7.02
N THR A 67 8.99 -12.86 -6.70
CA THR A 67 8.10 -13.58 -5.80
C THR A 67 7.95 -12.86 -4.47
N ALA A 68 6.72 -12.88 -3.94
CA ALA A 68 6.41 -12.30 -2.64
C ALA A 68 6.40 -13.36 -1.53
N TYR A 69 5.95 -14.59 -1.84
CA TYR A 69 5.67 -15.61 -0.82
C TYR A 69 6.72 -16.72 -0.71
N PHE A 70 7.65 -16.79 -1.66
CA PHE A 70 8.74 -17.77 -1.62
C PHE A 70 9.99 -17.15 -1.00
N GLU A 71 10.50 -17.81 0.04
CA GLU A 71 11.79 -17.54 0.63
C GLU A 71 12.93 -18.00 -0.29
N GLU A 72 12.75 -19.18 -0.89
CA GLU A 72 13.73 -19.79 -1.80
C GLU A 72 13.07 -20.29 -3.08
N VAL A 73 13.77 -20.07 -4.20
CA VAL A 73 13.42 -20.54 -5.54
C VAL A 73 14.65 -21.22 -6.12
N ALA A 74 14.54 -22.50 -6.46
CA ALA A 74 15.64 -23.34 -6.93
C ALA A 74 16.85 -23.36 -5.98
N GLY A 75 16.59 -23.39 -4.67
CA GLY A 75 17.64 -23.42 -3.62
C GLY A 75 18.34 -22.09 -3.36
N GLU A 76 17.97 -21.00 -4.05
CA GLU A 76 18.51 -19.66 -3.83
C GLU A 76 17.48 -18.73 -3.19
N LYS A 77 17.96 -17.82 -2.33
CA LYS A 77 17.10 -16.83 -1.67
C LYS A 77 16.44 -15.90 -2.69
N SER A 78 15.14 -15.66 -2.51
CA SER A 78 14.41 -14.65 -3.30
C SER A 78 14.87 -13.24 -2.97
N TRP A 79 14.60 -12.29 -3.86
CA TRP A 79 14.81 -10.87 -3.54
C TRP A 79 13.94 -10.43 -2.36
N HIS A 80 12.72 -10.97 -2.24
CA HIS A 80 11.83 -10.68 -1.13
C HIS A 80 12.41 -11.11 0.22
N PHE A 81 13.23 -12.16 0.28
CA PHE A 81 13.94 -12.54 1.51
C PHE A 81 14.83 -11.40 2.03
N PHE A 82 15.59 -10.76 1.14
CA PHE A 82 16.46 -9.64 1.51
C PHE A 82 15.67 -8.36 1.77
N LEU A 83 14.67 -8.05 0.94
CA LEU A 83 13.83 -6.86 1.09
C LEU A 83 13.05 -6.88 2.41
N SER A 84 12.43 -8.02 2.73
CA SER A 84 11.67 -8.20 3.98
C SER A 84 12.54 -8.29 5.23
N ALA A 85 13.88 -8.41 5.09
CA ALA A 85 14.83 -8.34 6.19
C ALA A 85 15.21 -6.91 6.60
N VAL A 86 14.87 -5.91 5.79
CA VAL A 86 14.94 -4.51 6.19
C VAL A 86 13.73 -4.21 7.06
N GLU A 87 13.84 -4.56 8.34
CA GLU A 87 12.72 -4.50 9.28
C GLU A 87 12.28 -3.06 9.57
N GLY A 88 10.96 -2.85 9.51
CA GLY A 88 10.33 -1.61 9.93
C GLY A 88 9.85 -1.61 11.38
N LYS A 89 9.55 -0.41 11.90
CA LYS A 89 8.95 -0.26 13.24
C LYS A 89 7.65 -1.07 13.33
N GLY A 90 7.61 -2.01 14.29
CA GLY A 90 6.44 -2.86 14.54
C GLY A 90 6.19 -3.95 13.49
N GLN A 91 7.20 -4.30 12.68
CA GLN A 91 7.13 -5.46 11.81
C GLN A 91 6.98 -6.75 12.61
N ILE A 92 6.11 -7.63 12.12
CA ILE A 92 5.95 -9.02 12.60
C ILE A 92 5.99 -9.90 11.35
N GLY A 93 6.90 -10.87 11.32
CA GLY A 93 7.10 -11.72 10.14
C GLY A 93 7.70 -10.97 8.95
N ARG A 94 7.36 -11.41 7.74
CA ARG A 94 7.90 -10.95 6.43
C ARG A 94 6.85 -10.31 5.52
N SER A 95 5.61 -10.22 5.99
CA SER A 95 4.45 -9.84 5.16
C SER A 95 4.16 -8.35 5.09
N ASN A 96 4.54 -7.57 6.11
CA ASN A 96 4.17 -6.17 6.24
C ASN A 96 5.30 -5.34 6.90
N GLN A 97 5.20 -4.02 6.78
CA GLN A 97 6.07 -3.01 7.43
C GLN A 97 7.54 -3.00 7.01
N TYR A 98 8.04 -3.94 6.19
CA TYR A 98 9.41 -3.91 5.68
C TYR A 98 9.71 -2.70 4.79
N LEU A 99 11.00 -2.40 4.61
CA LEU A 99 11.47 -1.24 3.85
C LEU A 99 10.76 0.05 4.33
N THR A 100 10.24 0.87 3.40
CA THR A 100 9.59 2.15 3.72
C THR A 100 8.10 1.99 4.01
N HIS A 101 7.51 0.78 4.03
CA HIS A 101 6.06 0.59 4.25
C HIS A 101 5.55 1.17 5.57
N TRP A 102 6.38 1.13 6.61
CA TRP A 102 6.06 1.60 7.95
C TRP A 102 6.22 3.11 8.13
N PHE A 103 6.89 3.80 7.19
CA PHE A 103 7.03 5.24 7.24
C PHE A 103 5.63 5.87 7.27
N TYR A 104 5.40 6.66 8.31
CA TYR A 104 4.12 7.21 8.73
C TYR A 104 3.04 6.15 9.06
N PRO A 105 2.42 6.19 10.26
CA PRO A 105 1.47 5.18 10.72
C PRO A 105 0.07 5.42 10.14
N TYR A 106 -0.16 5.02 8.90
CA TYR A 106 -1.47 5.11 8.25
C TYR A 106 -2.38 3.92 8.58
N LYS A 107 -3.63 4.20 8.97
CA LYS A 107 -4.65 3.19 9.27
C LYS A 107 -5.38 2.76 7.99
N GLY A 108 -5.64 1.46 7.86
CA GLY A 108 -6.37 0.91 6.72
C GLY A 108 -5.50 0.74 5.46
N LYS A 109 -4.19 0.56 5.60
CA LYS A 109 -3.31 0.06 4.52
C LYS A 109 -3.38 -1.46 4.44
N PHE A 110 -3.30 -1.99 3.22
CA PHE A 110 -3.09 -3.41 2.96
C PHE A 110 -1.59 -3.81 2.95
N HIS A 111 -1.33 -5.12 2.95
CA HIS A 111 0.00 -5.70 3.08
C HIS A 111 0.80 -5.61 1.77
N GLY A 112 2.07 -5.18 1.84
CA GLY A 112 2.96 -5.09 0.68
C GLY A 112 3.16 -6.42 -0.04
N GLN A 113 3.38 -7.51 0.72
CA GLN A 113 3.58 -8.86 0.16
C GLN A 113 2.39 -9.32 -0.70
N MET A 114 1.16 -9.00 -0.28
CA MET A 114 -0.05 -9.30 -1.06
C MET A 114 -0.09 -8.48 -2.36
N VAL A 115 0.22 -7.18 -2.29
CA VAL A 115 0.24 -6.31 -3.47
C VAL A 115 1.28 -6.79 -4.50
N LYS A 116 2.46 -7.20 -4.04
CA LYS A 116 3.51 -7.77 -4.88
C LYS A 116 3.07 -9.03 -5.62
N ALA A 117 2.44 -9.98 -4.91
CA ALA A 117 1.91 -11.19 -5.53
C ALA A 117 0.79 -10.91 -6.54
N LEU A 118 -0.05 -9.91 -6.27
CA LEU A 118 -1.08 -9.46 -7.22
C LEU A 118 -0.45 -8.89 -8.49
N LEU A 119 0.52 -7.96 -8.38
CA LEU A 119 1.25 -7.42 -9.53
C LEU A 119 1.95 -8.52 -10.34
N ASN A 120 2.50 -9.52 -9.65
CA ASN A 120 3.08 -10.70 -10.27
C ASN A 120 2.06 -11.53 -11.04
N PHE A 121 0.95 -11.92 -10.42
CA PHE A 121 -0.14 -12.67 -11.08
C PHE A 121 -0.67 -11.95 -12.32
N MET A 122 -0.88 -10.64 -12.21
CA MET A 122 -1.33 -9.79 -13.33
C MET A 122 -0.31 -9.74 -14.47
N GLY A 123 0.95 -10.09 -14.21
CA GLY A 123 2.02 -10.07 -15.18
C GLY A 123 2.44 -8.68 -15.60
N VAL A 124 2.30 -7.68 -14.71
CA VAL A 124 2.69 -6.29 -14.98
C VAL A 124 4.21 -6.20 -15.07
N LYS A 125 4.71 -5.65 -16.19
CA LYS A 125 6.14 -5.57 -16.51
C LYS A 125 6.67 -4.14 -16.36
N GLU A 126 7.98 -3.99 -16.46
CA GLU A 126 8.67 -2.69 -16.48
C GLU A 126 8.29 -1.81 -17.69
N THR A 127 7.73 -2.40 -18.75
CA THR A 127 7.18 -1.68 -19.92
C THR A 127 5.73 -1.25 -19.73
N ASP A 128 5.10 -1.63 -18.62
CA ASP A 128 3.73 -1.24 -18.27
C ASP A 128 3.72 -0.10 -17.25
N THR A 129 2.52 0.36 -16.93
CA THR A 129 2.29 1.25 -15.79
C THR A 129 1.23 0.64 -14.89
N ALA A 130 1.55 0.47 -13.61
CA ALA A 130 0.59 0.08 -12.59
C ALA A 130 -0.14 1.30 -12.02
N LEU A 131 -1.38 1.11 -11.57
CA LEU A 131 -2.20 2.18 -11.00
C LEU A 131 -2.78 1.79 -9.64
N ASP A 132 -2.77 2.74 -8.72
CA ASP A 132 -3.60 2.73 -7.52
C ASP A 132 -4.45 4.02 -7.46
N PRO A 133 -5.75 3.97 -7.80
CA PRO A 133 -6.61 5.16 -7.76
C PRO A 133 -6.94 5.63 -6.34
N PHE A 134 -6.62 4.84 -5.30
CA PHE A 134 -6.83 5.17 -3.88
C PHE A 134 -5.54 4.97 -3.09
N VAL A 135 -4.44 5.54 -3.59
CA VAL A 135 -3.07 5.20 -3.17
C VAL A 135 -2.81 5.32 -1.66
N GLY A 136 -3.54 6.20 -0.97
CA GLY A 136 -3.40 6.42 0.46
C GLY A 136 -1.94 6.71 0.83
N SER A 137 -1.34 5.87 1.68
CA SER A 137 0.06 5.98 2.07
C SER A 137 1.07 5.29 1.14
N GLY A 138 0.69 4.87 -0.07
CA GLY A 138 1.65 4.49 -1.12
C GLY A 138 2.11 3.03 -1.18
N THR A 139 1.47 2.08 -0.50
CA THR A 139 1.91 0.66 -0.50
C THR A 139 2.08 0.11 -1.92
N THR A 140 1.12 0.35 -2.81
CA THR A 140 1.21 -0.14 -4.21
C THR A 140 2.41 0.43 -4.95
N LEU A 141 2.71 1.72 -4.77
CA LEU A 141 3.82 2.36 -5.44
C LEU A 141 5.17 1.87 -4.91
N VAL A 142 5.28 1.62 -3.59
CA VAL A 142 6.48 1.04 -2.98
C VAL A 142 6.75 -0.34 -3.60
N GLU A 143 5.74 -1.20 -3.71
CA GLU A 143 5.90 -2.52 -4.33
C GLU A 143 6.25 -2.45 -5.81
N CYS A 144 5.58 -1.58 -6.58
CA CYS A 144 5.90 -1.35 -7.98
C CYS A 144 7.37 -0.93 -8.15
N ALA A 145 7.86 -0.04 -7.29
CA ALA A 145 9.25 0.39 -7.31
C ALA A 145 10.23 -0.77 -7.03
N THR A 146 9.92 -1.70 -6.11
CA THR A 146 10.76 -2.90 -5.87
C THR A 146 10.73 -3.92 -7.01
N LEU A 147 9.72 -3.86 -7.87
CA LEU A 147 9.55 -4.73 -9.04
C LEU A 147 10.04 -4.08 -10.34
N ASN A 148 10.64 -2.88 -10.27
CA ASN A 148 10.99 -2.05 -11.43
C ASN A 148 9.80 -1.73 -12.35
N VAL A 149 8.61 -1.57 -11.78
CA VAL A 149 7.38 -1.27 -12.53
C VAL A 149 7.04 0.22 -12.38
N PRO A 150 6.99 1.00 -13.48
CA PRO A 150 6.47 2.36 -13.45
C PRO A 150 5.05 2.40 -12.86
N SER A 151 4.75 3.40 -12.05
CA SER A 151 3.44 3.44 -11.36
C SER A 151 2.86 4.83 -11.20
N VAL A 152 1.53 4.88 -11.12
CA VAL A 152 0.75 6.09 -10.84
C VAL A 152 -0.14 5.83 -9.62
N GLY A 153 -0.13 6.74 -8.66
CA GLY A 153 -1.01 6.70 -7.49
C GLY A 153 -1.85 7.95 -7.38
N LEU A 154 -3.15 7.81 -7.14
CA LEU A 154 -4.04 8.94 -6.90
C LEU A 154 -4.54 8.99 -5.46
N ALA A 155 -4.50 10.18 -4.87
CA ALA A 155 -5.12 10.44 -3.57
C ALA A 155 -5.88 11.76 -3.60
N ILE A 156 -7.09 11.76 -3.05
CA ILE A 156 -7.85 13.00 -2.87
C ILE A 156 -7.40 13.80 -1.65
N ASN A 157 -6.77 13.15 -0.67
CA ASN A 157 -6.16 13.81 0.48
C ASN A 157 -4.73 14.24 0.11
N PRO A 158 -4.45 15.56 -0.01
CA PRO A 158 -3.12 16.05 -0.38
C PRO A 158 -2.02 15.61 0.59
N ALA A 159 -2.35 15.53 1.88
CA ALA A 159 -1.36 15.10 2.87
C ALA A 159 -0.89 13.66 2.63
N LEU A 160 -1.79 12.78 2.16
CA LEU A 160 -1.43 11.42 1.79
C LEU A 160 -0.69 11.35 0.45
N CYS A 161 -0.93 12.29 -0.48
CA CYS A 161 -0.06 12.40 -1.65
C CYS A 161 1.39 12.67 -1.22
N PHE A 162 1.61 13.59 -0.27
CA PHE A 162 2.93 13.88 0.26
C PHE A 162 3.55 12.63 0.90
N VAL A 163 2.83 11.98 1.83
CA VAL A 163 3.30 10.75 2.48
C VAL A 163 3.67 9.67 1.46
N SER A 164 2.79 9.41 0.48
CA SER A 164 3.03 8.43 -0.58
C SER A 164 4.27 8.76 -1.41
N LEU A 165 4.44 10.03 -1.79
CA LEU A 165 5.60 10.49 -2.56
C LEU A 165 6.90 10.24 -1.80
N VAL A 166 6.99 10.69 -0.55
CA VAL A 166 8.21 10.56 0.25
C VAL A 166 8.59 9.09 0.46
N LYS A 167 7.61 8.21 0.68
CA LYS A 167 7.85 6.78 0.92
C LYS A 167 8.47 6.05 -0.27
N VAL A 168 8.06 6.41 -1.48
CA VAL A 168 8.63 5.82 -2.69
C VAL A 168 9.98 6.44 -3.00
N GLN A 169 10.12 7.77 -2.90
CA GLN A 169 11.39 8.47 -3.10
C GLN A 169 12.49 8.00 -2.14
N ALA A 170 12.12 7.64 -0.91
CA ALA A 170 13.02 7.10 0.10
C ALA A 170 13.72 5.79 -0.33
N LEU A 171 13.16 5.03 -1.27
CA LEU A 171 13.79 3.82 -1.81
C LEU A 171 15.03 4.10 -2.66
N ALA A 172 15.13 5.31 -3.22
CA ALA A 172 16.17 5.69 -4.17
C ALA A 172 17.32 6.49 -3.54
N ILE A 173 17.25 6.81 -2.24
CA ILE A 173 18.20 7.70 -1.57
C ILE A 173 19.63 7.12 -1.56
N ASP A 174 20.61 7.96 -1.94
CA ASP A 174 22.02 7.73 -1.60
C ASP A 174 22.18 7.95 -0.09
N PHE A 175 22.11 6.86 0.67
CA PHE A 175 22.17 6.91 2.12
C PHE A 175 23.50 7.44 2.65
N PRO A 176 24.69 7.03 2.14
CA PRO A 176 25.96 7.62 2.55
C PRO A 176 25.99 9.15 2.40
N ALA A 177 25.49 9.71 1.30
CA ALA A 177 25.42 11.15 1.09
C ALA A 177 24.39 11.82 2.01
N PHE A 178 23.19 11.25 2.11
CA PHE A 178 22.13 11.71 3.01
C PHE A 178 22.62 11.76 4.46
N ARG A 179 23.22 10.67 4.96
CA ARG A 179 23.76 10.59 6.33
C ARG A 179 24.81 11.67 6.59
N ARG A 180 25.74 11.91 5.66
CA ARG A 180 26.74 13.00 5.80
C ARG A 180 26.09 14.37 5.90
N ALA A 181 25.03 14.62 5.13
CA ALA A 181 24.30 15.88 5.19
C ALA A 181 23.56 16.02 6.53
N ILE A 182 22.78 15.01 6.94
CA ILE A 182 22.03 15.04 8.21
C ILE A 182 22.95 15.27 9.41
N HIS A 183 24.13 14.65 9.46
CA HIS A 183 25.10 14.87 10.54
C HIS A 183 25.62 16.30 10.67
N ARG A 184 25.58 17.10 9.60
CA ARG A 184 26.02 18.49 9.59
C ARG A 184 24.91 19.47 9.97
N LEU A 185 23.66 19.02 10.01
CA LEU A 185 22.53 19.88 10.29
C LEU A 185 22.42 20.22 11.78
N PRO A 186 22.03 21.46 12.11
CA PRO A 186 21.62 21.80 13.47
C PRO A 186 20.21 21.25 13.74
N LEU A 187 20.10 19.93 13.97
CA LEU A 187 18.82 19.24 14.14
C LEU A 187 17.88 19.88 15.18
N PRO A 188 18.36 20.40 16.33
CA PRO A 188 17.49 21.13 17.25
C PRO A 188 16.82 22.35 16.62
N LYS A 189 17.55 23.15 15.81
CA LYS A 189 16.99 24.31 15.11
C LYS A 189 16.00 23.90 14.02
N VAL A 190 16.26 22.78 13.34
CA VAL A 190 15.32 22.23 12.35
C VAL A 190 14.02 21.81 13.04
N PHE A 191 14.11 21.12 14.18
CA PHE A 191 12.97 20.73 14.99
C PHE A 191 12.18 21.95 15.49
N GLU A 192 12.86 22.94 16.06
CA GLU A 192 12.24 24.21 16.49
C GLU A 192 11.47 24.88 15.34
N ARG A 193 12.02 24.86 14.11
CA ARG A 193 11.34 25.45 12.96
C ARG A 193 10.07 24.69 12.57
N PHE A 194 10.06 23.36 12.67
CA PHE A 194 8.85 22.55 12.47
C PHE A 194 7.82 22.77 13.58
N VAL A 195 8.25 22.83 14.85
CA VAL A 195 7.35 23.13 15.98
C VAL A 195 6.71 24.51 15.83
N LYS A 196 7.44 25.51 15.36
CA LYS A 196 6.87 26.85 15.13
C LYS A 196 5.70 26.83 14.12
N GLN A 197 5.72 25.95 13.11
CA GLN A 197 4.56 25.78 12.20
C GLN A 197 3.38 25.11 12.92
N LEU A 198 3.63 24.18 13.85
CA LEU A 198 2.57 23.58 14.67
C LEU A 198 1.90 24.62 15.60
N GLU A 199 2.69 25.52 16.19
CA GLU A 199 2.20 26.58 17.07
C GLU A 199 1.53 27.74 16.31
N GLN A 200 2.01 28.03 15.10
CA GLN A 200 1.54 29.13 14.26
C GLN A 200 1.21 28.59 12.85
N PRO A 201 0.08 27.86 12.70
CA PRO A 201 -0.26 27.20 11.45
C PRO A 201 -0.54 28.22 10.34
N THR A 202 0.22 28.11 9.27
CA THR A 202 -0.03 28.85 8.02
C THR A 202 -0.87 27.98 7.08
N PRO A 203 -2.01 28.47 6.55
CA PRO A 203 -2.77 27.76 5.53
C PRO A 203 -1.96 27.53 4.26
N LEU A 204 -1.98 26.30 3.74
CA LEU A 204 -1.26 25.95 2.51
C LEU A 204 -2.14 26.20 1.29
N GLN A 205 -1.64 26.99 0.35
CA GLN A 205 -2.31 27.19 -0.94
C GLN A 205 -1.96 26.05 -1.88
N LEU A 206 -3.00 25.32 -2.31
CA LEU A 206 -2.86 24.18 -3.21
C LEU A 206 -2.91 24.61 -4.68
N PRO A 207 -2.16 23.94 -5.57
CA PRO A 207 -2.37 24.07 -7.00
C PRO A 207 -3.80 23.63 -7.42
N PRO A 208 -4.28 24.04 -8.61
CA PRO A 208 -5.54 23.53 -9.15
C PRO A 208 -5.51 22.00 -9.31
N VAL A 209 -6.56 21.32 -8.83
CA VAL A 209 -6.69 19.85 -8.92
C VAL A 209 -7.14 19.44 -10.32
N PRO A 210 -6.54 18.40 -10.95
CA PRO A 210 -5.47 17.56 -10.41
C PRO A 210 -4.07 18.18 -10.54
N PHE A 211 -3.19 17.86 -9.60
CA PHE A 211 -1.79 18.29 -9.62
C PHE A 211 -0.82 17.18 -9.18
N ASP A 212 0.45 17.29 -9.56
CA ASP A 212 1.51 16.34 -9.22
C ASP A 212 1.97 16.53 -7.75
N GLY A 213 2.24 15.43 -7.06
CA GLY A 213 2.71 15.42 -5.68
C GLY A 213 4.05 16.14 -5.49
N LYS A 214 4.91 16.19 -6.51
CA LYS A 214 6.13 17.01 -6.51
C LYS A 214 5.79 18.51 -6.44
N GLN A 215 4.72 18.96 -7.12
CA GLN A 215 4.25 20.34 -7.01
C GLN A 215 3.77 20.65 -5.59
N LEU A 216 3.10 19.69 -4.92
CA LEU A 216 2.73 19.82 -3.51
C LEU A 216 3.95 19.92 -2.60
N ALA A 217 4.96 19.07 -2.81
CA ALA A 217 6.18 19.12 -2.02
C ALA A 217 6.88 20.48 -2.16
N CYS A 218 6.99 21.01 -3.39
CA CYS A 218 7.52 22.36 -3.61
C CYS A 218 6.69 23.41 -2.87
N ALA A 219 5.37 23.39 -3.00
CA ALA A 219 4.49 24.34 -2.31
C ALA A 219 4.64 24.30 -0.78
N ILE A 220 4.79 23.10 -0.19
CA ILE A 220 5.03 22.93 1.24
C ILE A 220 6.34 23.62 1.66
N TRP A 221 7.44 23.39 0.93
CA TRP A 221 8.73 23.99 1.28
C TRP A 221 8.76 25.49 1.05
N GLU A 222 8.19 25.97 -0.06
CA GLU A 222 8.18 27.40 -0.40
C GLU A 222 7.29 28.21 0.57
N GLN A 223 6.13 27.68 0.95
CA GLN A 223 5.14 28.42 1.74
C GLN A 223 5.31 28.23 3.26
N LEU A 224 5.63 27.02 3.73
CA LEU A 224 5.67 26.73 5.17
C LEU A 224 7.10 26.84 5.74
N PHE A 225 8.10 26.50 4.93
CA PHE A 225 9.50 26.41 5.36
C PHE A 225 10.47 27.12 4.41
N PRO A 226 10.21 28.41 4.05
CA PRO A 226 11.11 29.15 3.18
C PRO A 226 12.53 29.16 3.78
N ASP A 227 13.52 28.99 2.91
CA ASP A 227 14.96 28.95 3.21
C ASP A 227 15.45 27.79 4.12
N LEU A 228 14.55 27.07 4.79
CA LEU A 228 14.91 25.94 5.64
C LEU A 228 15.47 24.80 4.79
N LEU A 229 16.72 24.42 5.03
CA LEU A 229 17.42 23.33 4.34
C LEU A 229 17.52 23.55 2.81
N ALA A 230 17.53 24.81 2.36
CA ALA A 230 17.51 25.20 0.95
C ALA A 230 18.67 24.64 0.09
N ASP A 231 19.74 24.17 0.73
CA ASP A 231 20.92 23.56 0.15
C ASP A 231 20.80 22.03 -0.07
N LEU A 232 19.79 21.39 0.53
CA LEU A 232 19.58 19.94 0.40
C LEU A 232 18.65 19.58 -0.77
N PRO A 233 18.78 18.39 -1.38
CA PRO A 233 17.76 17.84 -2.28
C PRO A 233 16.36 17.82 -1.62
N ILE A 234 15.31 18.13 -2.37
CA ILE A 234 13.94 18.24 -1.82
C ILE A 234 13.47 16.92 -1.20
N GLU A 235 13.89 15.78 -1.76
CA GLU A 235 13.61 14.44 -1.26
C GLU A 235 14.15 14.23 0.16
N TRP A 236 15.31 14.82 0.46
CA TRP A 236 15.95 14.71 1.77
C TRP A 236 15.22 15.57 2.80
N ARG A 237 14.80 16.76 2.40
CA ARG A 237 13.96 17.63 3.22
C ARG A 237 12.62 16.96 3.50
N ASN A 238 12.00 16.39 2.47
CA ASN A 238 10.74 15.64 2.55
C ASN A 238 10.81 14.50 3.57
N ILE A 239 11.90 13.74 3.62
CA ILE A 239 12.11 12.68 4.62
C ILE A 239 12.13 13.26 6.04
N LEU A 240 12.88 14.35 6.28
CA LEU A 240 12.91 14.99 7.60
C LEU A 240 11.52 15.48 8.00
N LEU A 241 10.78 16.12 7.09
CA LEU A 241 9.41 16.54 7.37
C LEU A 241 8.50 15.35 7.66
N LEU A 242 8.61 14.24 6.92
CA LEU A 242 7.83 13.03 7.21
C LEU A 242 8.14 12.43 8.59
N ILE A 243 9.40 12.52 9.04
CA ILE A 243 9.80 12.12 10.40
C ILE A 243 9.11 13.03 11.43
N PHE A 244 8.97 14.34 11.17
CA PHE A 244 8.14 15.24 11.99
C PHE A 244 6.72 14.73 12.12
N LEU A 245 6.11 14.47 10.97
CA LEU A 245 4.70 14.15 10.86
C LEU A 245 4.40 12.83 11.55
N HIS A 246 5.31 11.86 11.46
CA HIS A 246 5.25 10.63 12.25
C HIS A 246 5.34 10.94 13.75
N ALA A 247 6.32 11.72 14.19
CA ALA A 247 6.47 12.09 15.60
C ALA A 247 5.23 12.81 16.14
N LEU A 248 4.60 13.68 15.34
CA LEU A 248 3.35 14.36 15.67
C LEU A 248 2.18 13.38 15.76
N SER A 249 2.11 12.38 14.87
CA SER A 249 1.12 11.31 14.96
C SER A 249 1.30 10.47 16.23
N ASP A 250 2.53 10.04 16.53
CA ASP A 250 2.86 9.30 17.76
C ASP A 250 2.52 10.13 18.99
N PHE A 251 2.89 11.41 19.00
CA PHE A 251 2.51 12.36 20.05
C PHE A 251 1.00 12.57 20.12
N THR A 252 0.24 12.49 19.03
CA THR A 252 -1.22 12.66 19.09
C THR A 252 -1.89 11.42 19.69
N TYR A 253 -1.44 10.22 19.31
CA TYR A 253 -2.14 8.97 19.64
C TYR A 253 -1.62 8.23 20.87
N LEU A 254 -0.38 8.47 21.29
CA LEU A 254 0.22 7.78 22.43
C LEU A 254 0.14 8.61 23.72
N GLN A 255 -0.38 9.84 23.67
CA GLN A 255 -0.63 10.63 24.87
C GLN A 255 -1.70 9.97 25.73
N GLY A 256 -1.47 9.98 27.04
CA GLY A 256 -2.31 9.24 28.00
C GLY A 256 -2.07 7.73 28.04
N THR A 257 -1.12 7.20 27.26
CA THR A 257 -0.65 5.80 27.37
C THR A 257 0.67 5.72 28.12
N GLY A 258 1.09 4.52 28.53
CA GLY A 258 2.42 4.30 29.14
C GLY A 258 3.61 4.59 28.21
N LYS A 259 3.37 4.88 26.92
CA LYS A 259 4.40 5.26 25.93
C LYS A 259 4.51 6.77 25.72
N ALA A 260 3.72 7.59 26.43
CA ALA A 260 3.74 9.04 26.30
C ALA A 260 5.13 9.62 26.58
N LYS A 261 5.57 10.55 25.74
CA LYS A 261 6.82 11.31 25.90
C LYS A 261 6.70 12.67 25.17
N PRO A 262 7.62 13.61 25.40
CA PRO A 262 7.65 14.88 24.66
C PRO A 262 7.78 14.64 23.15
N LEU A 263 7.23 15.54 22.34
CA LEU A 263 7.28 15.46 20.87
C LEU A 263 8.71 15.31 20.33
N GLU A 264 9.67 16.03 20.93
CA GLU A 264 11.09 15.91 20.56
C GLU A 264 11.63 14.50 20.80
N GLY A 265 11.19 13.82 21.86
CA GLY A 265 11.58 12.44 22.14
C GLY A 265 11.08 11.48 21.07
N PHE A 266 9.84 11.66 20.59
CA PHE A 266 9.33 10.90 19.44
C PHE A 266 10.08 11.24 18.15
N TRP A 267 10.41 12.50 17.93
CA TRP A 267 11.19 12.94 16.77
C TRP A 267 12.56 12.25 16.72
N GLN A 268 13.31 12.25 17.82
CA GLN A 268 14.65 11.65 17.90
C GLN A 268 14.63 10.13 17.72
N GLU A 269 13.64 9.45 18.34
CA GLU A 269 13.41 8.02 18.16
C GLU A 269 13.09 7.69 16.70
N ASN A 270 12.12 8.40 16.11
CA ASN A 270 11.71 8.17 14.73
C ASN A 270 12.83 8.52 13.73
N LEU A 271 13.63 9.57 13.97
CA LEU A 271 14.81 9.87 13.17
C LEU A 271 15.79 8.69 13.17
N THR A 272 16.07 8.12 14.34
CA THR A 272 17.00 6.98 14.48
C THR A 272 16.48 5.75 13.72
N GLU A 273 15.20 5.42 13.89
CA GLU A 273 14.60 4.27 13.22
C GLU A 273 14.51 4.45 11.69
N TYR A 274 14.16 5.64 11.21
CA TYR A 274 14.16 5.93 9.77
C TYR A 274 15.57 5.83 9.19
N MET A 275 16.60 6.35 9.87
CA MET A 275 17.99 6.25 9.42
C MET A 275 18.43 4.78 9.30
N LYS A 276 18.07 3.93 10.26
CA LYS A 276 18.36 2.49 10.22
C LYS A 276 17.67 1.81 9.03
N THR A 277 16.39 2.10 8.80
CA THR A 277 15.65 1.57 7.64
C THR A 277 16.27 2.05 6.32
N LEU A 278 16.54 3.34 6.17
CA LEU A 278 17.13 3.90 4.93
C LEU A 278 18.51 3.29 4.65
N GLU A 279 19.32 3.04 5.68
CA GLU A 279 20.59 2.32 5.52
C GLU A 279 20.37 0.89 5.01
N GLY A 280 19.41 0.17 5.60
CA GLY A 280 19.07 -1.19 5.18
C GLY A 280 18.55 -1.26 3.74
N VAL A 281 17.66 -0.33 3.37
CA VAL A 281 17.15 -0.18 2.00
C VAL A 281 18.30 0.02 1.02
N TRP A 282 19.17 1.00 1.30
CA TRP A 282 20.33 1.28 0.45
C TRP A 282 21.25 0.06 0.30
N ARG A 283 21.62 -0.59 1.41
CA ARG A 283 22.48 -1.78 1.38
C ARG A 283 21.89 -2.92 0.55
N VAL A 284 20.59 -3.22 0.73
CA VAL A 284 19.93 -4.28 -0.03
C VAL A 284 19.82 -3.93 -1.50
N ARG A 285 19.52 -2.67 -1.83
CA ARG A 285 19.47 -2.20 -3.23
C ARG A 285 20.82 -2.36 -3.92
N GLU A 286 21.91 -1.93 -3.28
CA GLU A 286 23.27 -2.08 -3.84
C GLU A 286 23.66 -3.56 -3.97
N MET A 287 23.36 -4.39 -2.97
CA MET A 287 23.66 -5.82 -2.98
C MET A 287 22.93 -6.58 -4.09
N LEU A 288 21.66 -6.21 -4.37
CA LEU A 288 20.85 -6.85 -5.40
C LEU A 288 20.98 -6.18 -6.77
N GLU A 289 21.71 -5.08 -6.87
CA GLU A 289 21.71 -4.18 -8.04
C GLU A 289 20.28 -3.82 -8.47
N MET A 290 19.39 -3.63 -7.48
CA MET A 290 17.94 -3.51 -7.70
C MET A 290 17.61 -2.14 -8.32
N PRO A 291 17.06 -2.10 -9.56
CA PRO A 291 16.55 -0.86 -10.13
C PRO A 291 15.27 -0.43 -9.41
N VAL A 292 15.02 0.88 -9.40
CA VAL A 292 13.85 1.49 -8.76
C VAL A 292 13.15 2.36 -9.80
N ALA A 293 11.99 1.90 -10.28
CA ALA A 293 11.22 2.63 -11.28
C ALA A 293 10.60 3.91 -10.71
N GLU A 294 10.32 4.89 -11.58
CA GLU A 294 9.65 6.12 -11.20
C GLU A 294 8.18 5.85 -10.80
N ALA A 295 7.73 6.57 -9.77
CA ALA A 295 6.33 6.62 -9.38
C ALA A 295 5.82 8.06 -9.42
N HIS A 296 4.65 8.23 -10.04
CA HIS A 296 3.95 9.51 -10.08
C HIS A 296 2.81 9.51 -9.07
N VAL A 297 2.80 10.48 -8.18
CA VAL A 297 1.68 10.68 -7.24
C VAL A 297 0.88 11.87 -7.72
N ILE A 298 -0.41 11.70 -7.93
CA ILE A 298 -1.32 12.76 -8.37
C ILE A 298 -2.33 13.02 -7.26
N CYS A 299 -2.42 14.28 -6.84
CA CYS A 299 -3.54 14.70 -6.02
C CYS A 299 -4.75 14.93 -6.92
N GLY A 300 -5.73 14.05 -6.83
CA GLY A 300 -6.84 13.94 -7.77
C GLY A 300 -7.99 13.11 -7.24
N ASP A 301 -9.04 12.98 -8.05
CA ASP A 301 -10.24 12.24 -7.67
C ASP A 301 -10.31 10.91 -8.44
N ALA A 302 -10.43 9.80 -7.72
CA ALA A 302 -10.56 8.46 -8.29
C ALA A 302 -11.81 8.29 -9.17
N LEU A 303 -12.77 9.23 -9.06
CA LEU A 303 -14.00 9.27 -9.85
C LEU A 303 -13.82 9.92 -11.22
N SER A 304 -12.65 10.54 -11.48
CA SER A 304 -12.28 11.19 -12.74
C SER A 304 -10.75 11.18 -12.87
N LEU A 305 -10.21 10.07 -13.38
CA LEU A 305 -8.78 9.84 -13.53
C LEU A 305 -8.21 10.71 -14.66
N PRO A 306 -7.19 11.55 -14.41
CA PRO A 306 -6.52 12.35 -15.43
C PRO A 306 -5.50 11.51 -16.22
N LEU A 307 -5.94 10.35 -16.70
CA LEU A 307 -5.13 9.37 -17.41
C LEU A 307 -5.80 9.01 -18.74
N PRO A 308 -5.04 8.75 -19.81
CA PRO A 308 -5.59 8.31 -21.09
C PRO A 308 -6.34 6.98 -20.99
N ASP A 309 -7.21 6.74 -21.95
CA ASP A 309 -7.86 5.44 -22.11
C ASP A 309 -6.81 4.36 -22.39
N GLN A 310 -7.00 3.17 -21.83
CA GLN A 310 -6.18 1.98 -22.10
C GLN A 310 -4.66 2.20 -21.91
N SER A 311 -4.24 3.04 -20.96
CA SER A 311 -2.83 3.32 -20.68
C SER A 311 -2.23 2.45 -19.56
N ILE A 312 -3.05 1.78 -18.75
CA ILE A 312 -2.63 1.08 -17.52
C ILE A 312 -2.56 -0.42 -17.72
N GLY A 313 -1.44 -1.05 -17.32
CA GLY A 313 -1.22 -2.50 -17.46
C GLY A 313 -1.71 -3.35 -16.28
N GLY A 314 -1.98 -2.74 -15.13
CA GLY A 314 -2.60 -3.40 -13.99
C GLY A 314 -3.01 -2.42 -12.91
N ILE A 315 -4.07 -2.74 -12.17
CA ILE A 315 -4.56 -1.92 -11.05
C ILE A 315 -4.51 -2.75 -9.78
N VAL A 316 -3.92 -2.23 -8.71
CA VAL A 316 -4.02 -2.82 -7.37
C VAL A 316 -4.40 -1.72 -6.40
N THR A 317 -5.53 -1.87 -5.72
CA THR A 317 -6.07 -0.79 -4.90
C THR A 317 -6.91 -1.29 -3.73
N SER A 318 -7.04 -0.44 -2.71
CA SER A 318 -7.91 -0.64 -1.57
C SER A 318 -8.73 0.64 -1.35
N PRO A 319 -9.95 0.71 -1.91
CA PRO A 319 -10.82 1.86 -1.74
C PRO A 319 -11.18 2.05 -0.25
N PRO A 320 -11.53 3.27 0.18
CA PRO A 320 -11.92 3.51 1.56
C PRO A 320 -13.14 2.67 1.94
N TYR A 321 -13.04 1.87 3.01
CA TYR A 321 -14.13 1.03 3.52
C TYR A 321 -15.21 1.95 4.07
N SER A 322 -16.25 2.17 3.27
CA SER A 322 -17.40 3.02 3.63
C SER A 322 -17.81 2.78 5.08
N ILE A 323 -17.84 3.84 5.89
CA ILE A 323 -18.47 3.84 7.23
C ILE A 323 -17.67 3.08 8.32
N ALA A 324 -16.60 2.35 7.98
CA ALA A 324 -15.77 1.66 8.97
C ALA A 324 -14.74 2.57 9.64
N LEU A 325 -14.19 3.55 8.89
CA LEU A 325 -13.15 4.47 9.34
C LEU A 325 -13.46 5.90 8.89
N ASP A 326 -13.30 6.86 9.79
CA ASP A 326 -13.26 8.28 9.43
C ASP A 326 -11.81 8.66 9.13
N TYR A 327 -11.41 8.49 7.87
CA TYR A 327 -10.05 8.76 7.40
C TYR A 327 -9.64 10.22 7.63
N VAL A 328 -10.55 11.17 7.39
CA VAL A 328 -10.26 12.60 7.62
C VAL A 328 -10.00 12.87 9.10
N LYS A 329 -10.78 12.26 10.00
CA LYS A 329 -10.54 12.36 11.45
C LYS A 329 -9.24 11.67 11.88
N ASN A 330 -8.90 10.53 11.29
CA ASN A 330 -7.65 9.84 11.59
C ASN A 330 -6.42 10.66 11.15
N ASP A 331 -6.52 11.41 10.05
CA ASP A 331 -5.41 12.23 9.55
C ASP A 331 -5.55 13.72 9.90
N GLU A 332 -6.44 14.08 10.85
CA GLU A 332 -6.76 15.47 11.18
C GLU A 332 -5.53 16.24 11.69
N HIS A 333 -4.69 15.62 12.51
CA HIS A 333 -3.45 16.20 13.00
C HIS A 333 -2.47 16.55 11.87
N LEU A 334 -2.35 15.66 10.87
CA LEU A 334 -1.53 15.85 9.68
C LEU A 334 -2.11 16.96 8.78
N LEU A 335 -3.41 16.92 8.51
CA LEU A 335 -4.12 17.92 7.71
C LEU A 335 -4.00 19.32 8.33
N THR A 336 -4.19 19.41 9.64
CA THR A 336 -4.10 20.67 10.39
C THR A 336 -2.69 21.24 10.35
N TYR A 337 -1.67 20.42 10.59
CA TYR A 337 -0.27 20.86 10.56
C TYR A 337 0.13 21.42 9.18
N LEU A 338 -0.33 20.77 8.10
CA LEU A 338 -0.09 21.23 6.73
C LEU A 338 -1.03 22.36 6.29
N GLY A 339 -1.91 22.87 7.16
CA GLY A 339 -2.82 23.97 6.82
C GLY A 339 -3.83 23.63 5.73
N LEU A 340 -4.28 22.37 5.65
CA LEU A 340 -5.19 21.85 4.62
C LEU A 340 -6.66 21.83 5.10
N PRO A 341 -7.63 22.16 4.22
CA PRO A 341 -9.05 22.21 4.60
C PRO A 341 -9.66 20.81 4.75
N THR A 342 -10.07 20.46 5.98
CA THR A 342 -10.65 19.15 6.32
C THR A 342 -12.10 18.99 5.84
N ASP A 343 -12.91 20.04 5.92
CA ASP A 343 -14.34 20.00 5.56
C ASP A 343 -14.56 19.76 4.06
N THR A 344 -13.83 20.49 3.21
CA THR A 344 -13.88 20.32 1.75
C THR A 344 -13.45 18.90 1.36
N LEU A 345 -12.41 18.37 2.01
CA LEU A 345 -11.94 17.00 1.78
C LEU A 345 -13.02 15.97 2.16
N ARG A 346 -13.67 16.13 3.32
CA ARG A 346 -14.73 15.23 3.80
C ARG A 346 -15.93 15.18 2.85
N GLN A 347 -16.29 16.30 2.23
CA GLN A 347 -17.39 16.38 1.25
C GLN A 347 -17.07 15.70 -0.08
N ARG A 348 -15.78 15.47 -0.39
CA ARG A 348 -15.33 14.86 -1.65
C ARG A 348 -14.89 13.41 -1.50
N MET A 349 -14.47 12.98 -0.31
CA MET A 349 -13.93 11.64 -0.10
C MET A 349 -15.02 10.55 -0.17
N VAL A 350 -14.77 9.52 -0.97
CA VAL A 350 -15.62 8.32 -1.05
C VAL A 350 -15.81 7.72 0.34
N GLY A 351 -17.06 7.42 0.70
CA GLY A 351 -17.42 6.83 1.99
C GLY A 351 -17.68 7.82 3.14
N LEU A 352 -17.37 9.11 2.96
CA LEU A 352 -17.63 10.15 3.96
C LEU A 352 -18.78 11.12 3.58
N LYS A 353 -19.24 11.08 2.32
CA LYS A 353 -20.34 11.92 1.80
C LYS A 353 -21.69 11.53 2.41
N GLY A 354 -22.54 12.54 2.64
CA GLY A 354 -23.91 12.35 3.10
C GLY A 354 -24.05 11.78 4.52
N HIS A 355 -25.29 11.58 4.94
CA HIS A 355 -25.65 11.10 6.28
C HIS A 355 -26.63 9.91 6.23
N GLY A 356 -26.58 9.03 7.25
CA GLY A 356 -27.48 7.89 7.37
C GLY A 356 -27.52 7.01 6.10
N LYS A 357 -28.73 6.71 5.60
CA LYS A 357 -28.94 5.89 4.39
C LYS A 357 -28.39 6.53 3.11
N GLN A 358 -28.34 7.86 3.03
CA GLN A 358 -27.82 8.57 1.86
C GLN A 358 -26.34 8.27 1.61
N ARG A 359 -25.58 8.02 2.69
CA ARG A 359 -24.15 7.69 2.61
C ARG A 359 -23.89 6.39 1.84
N LEU A 360 -24.71 5.37 2.07
CA LEU A 360 -24.59 4.09 1.35
C LEU A 360 -24.87 4.27 -0.15
N PHE A 361 -25.93 5.01 -0.49
CA PHE A 361 -26.26 5.31 -1.89
C PHE A 361 -25.14 6.11 -2.58
N MET A 362 -24.60 7.14 -1.93
CA MET A 362 -23.49 7.92 -2.47
C MET A 362 -22.23 7.06 -2.65
N TYR A 363 -21.96 6.16 -1.70
CA TYR A 363 -20.84 5.24 -1.82
C TYR A 363 -21.01 4.26 -2.98
N ASP A 364 -22.20 3.67 -3.16
CA ASP A 364 -22.48 2.79 -4.32
C ASP A 364 -22.23 3.53 -5.64
N ARG A 365 -22.77 4.75 -5.76
CA ARG A 365 -22.58 5.60 -6.93
C ARG A 365 -21.11 5.88 -7.20
N ASP A 366 -20.38 6.31 -6.17
CA ASP A 366 -18.97 6.67 -6.28
C ASP A 366 -18.11 5.44 -6.61
N MET A 367 -18.36 4.30 -5.98
CA MET A 367 -17.64 3.05 -6.30
C MET A 367 -17.92 2.56 -7.72
N ARG A 368 -19.16 2.67 -8.20
CA ARG A 368 -19.52 2.34 -9.59
C ARG A 368 -18.83 3.26 -10.58
N GLN A 369 -18.77 4.57 -10.29
CA GLN A 369 -18.04 5.54 -11.12
C GLN A 369 -16.53 5.27 -11.12
N SER A 370 -15.95 4.94 -9.97
CA SER A 370 -14.54 4.55 -9.88
C SER A 370 -14.25 3.28 -10.67
N LEU A 371 -15.16 2.28 -10.64
CA LEU A 371 -15.05 1.07 -11.45
C LEU A 371 -15.08 1.37 -12.95
N ALA A 372 -15.93 2.29 -13.38
CA ALA A 372 -15.98 2.76 -14.77
C ALA A 372 -14.66 3.43 -15.19
N GLU A 373 -14.09 4.30 -14.35
CA GLU A 373 -12.80 4.94 -14.62
C GLU A 373 -11.64 3.94 -14.63
N MET A 374 -11.61 2.99 -13.69
CA MET A 374 -10.65 1.89 -13.71
C MET A 374 -10.76 1.09 -15.01
N ALA A 375 -11.97 0.76 -15.45
CA ALA A 375 -12.17 0.07 -16.73
C ALA A 375 -11.67 0.91 -17.92
N ARG A 376 -11.96 2.21 -17.95
CA ARG A 376 -11.56 3.11 -19.04
C ARG A 376 -10.04 3.13 -19.24
N VAL A 377 -9.28 3.33 -18.17
CA VAL A 377 -7.81 3.46 -18.24
C VAL A 377 -7.07 2.13 -18.38
N LEU A 378 -7.69 1.00 -18.02
CA LEU A 378 -7.07 -0.32 -18.08
C LEU A 378 -6.94 -0.80 -19.54
N LYS A 379 -5.78 -1.33 -19.90
CA LYS A 379 -5.53 -1.99 -21.19
C LYS A 379 -6.45 -3.21 -21.37
N PRO A 380 -6.79 -3.60 -22.62
CA PRO A 380 -7.40 -4.89 -22.89
C PRO A 380 -6.58 -6.05 -22.29
N ASN A 381 -7.27 -7.09 -21.81
CA ASN A 381 -6.72 -8.28 -21.16
C ASN A 381 -5.95 -8.04 -19.85
N ALA A 382 -5.84 -6.78 -19.38
CA ALA A 382 -5.23 -6.45 -18.10
C ALA A 382 -6.20 -6.65 -16.92
N TRP A 383 -5.63 -6.70 -15.72
CA TRP A 383 -6.34 -7.03 -14.49
C TRP A 383 -6.41 -5.85 -13.52
N ALA A 384 -7.51 -5.78 -12.78
CA ALA A 384 -7.68 -4.92 -11.62
C ALA A 384 -7.93 -5.77 -10.36
N ALA A 385 -7.14 -5.57 -9.31
CA ALA A 385 -7.37 -6.09 -7.97
C ALA A 385 -7.93 -4.97 -7.07
N VAL A 386 -9.14 -5.18 -6.57
CA VAL A 386 -9.79 -4.29 -5.61
C VAL A 386 -9.92 -5.04 -4.28
N VAL A 387 -9.24 -4.52 -3.25
CA VAL A 387 -9.31 -5.07 -1.89
C VAL A 387 -10.34 -4.31 -1.09
N LEU A 388 -11.41 -4.99 -0.71
CA LEU A 388 -12.56 -4.40 -0.05
C LEU A 388 -13.19 -5.37 0.95
N GLY A 389 -13.82 -4.83 1.99
CA GLY A 389 -14.45 -5.63 3.04
C GLY A 389 -15.89 -5.25 3.26
N ASP A 390 -16.69 -6.21 3.68
CA ASP A 390 -18.08 -5.97 4.04
C ASP A 390 -18.15 -5.25 5.39
N VAL A 391 -18.89 -4.15 5.44
CA VAL A 391 -19.13 -3.37 6.65
C VAL A 391 -20.57 -3.59 7.12
N VAL A 392 -20.79 -3.57 8.43
CA VAL A 392 -22.14 -3.58 9.01
C VAL A 392 -22.54 -2.15 9.38
N VAL A 393 -23.68 -1.69 8.88
CA VAL A 393 -24.24 -0.35 9.10
C VAL A 393 -25.64 -0.49 9.71
N GLY A 394 -25.76 -0.19 11.00
CA GLY A 394 -26.97 -0.56 11.76
C GLY A 394 -27.14 -2.09 11.76
N ASP A 395 -28.30 -2.57 11.30
CA ASP A 395 -28.60 -4.00 11.17
C ASP A 395 -28.33 -4.56 9.77
N GLN A 396 -27.84 -3.73 8.83
CA GLN A 396 -27.60 -4.14 7.44
C GLN A 396 -26.10 -4.37 7.19
N ARG A 397 -25.77 -5.57 6.74
CA ARG A 397 -24.44 -5.88 6.20
C ARG A 397 -24.39 -5.46 4.73
N THR A 398 -23.37 -4.67 4.37
CA THR A 398 -23.10 -4.34 2.97
C THR A 398 -22.55 -5.56 2.25
N ASP A 399 -22.82 -5.66 0.96
CA ASP A 399 -22.30 -6.73 0.10
C ASP A 399 -21.60 -6.12 -1.12
N PHE A 400 -20.53 -5.36 -0.85
CA PHE A 400 -19.86 -4.60 -1.90
C PHE A 400 -19.13 -5.51 -2.88
N CYS A 401 -18.65 -6.66 -2.43
CA CYS A 401 -18.04 -7.64 -3.32
C CYS A 401 -19.04 -8.10 -4.39
N GLN A 402 -20.26 -8.50 -4.00
CA GLN A 402 -21.28 -8.89 -4.98
C GLN A 402 -21.75 -7.73 -5.84
N ARG A 403 -21.86 -6.51 -5.30
CA ARG A 403 -22.23 -5.33 -6.09
C ARG A 403 -21.21 -5.02 -7.18
N LEU A 404 -19.91 -5.03 -6.86
CA LEU A 404 -18.87 -4.84 -7.86
C LEU A 404 -18.91 -5.95 -8.91
N LEU A 405 -19.09 -7.21 -8.51
CA LEU A 405 -19.26 -8.33 -9.44
C LEU A 405 -20.46 -8.16 -10.38
N GLN A 406 -21.56 -7.55 -9.92
CA GLN A 406 -22.74 -7.26 -10.73
C GLN A 406 -22.51 -6.10 -11.70
N TRP A 407 -21.77 -5.06 -11.30
CA TRP A 407 -21.50 -3.88 -12.14
C TRP A 407 -20.36 -4.11 -13.14
N ALA A 408 -19.39 -4.96 -12.82
CA ALA A 408 -18.17 -5.14 -13.62
C ALA A 408 -18.45 -5.51 -15.10
N PRO A 409 -19.40 -6.41 -15.43
CA PRO A 409 -19.75 -6.72 -16.82
C PRO A 409 -20.22 -5.52 -17.63
N GLU A 410 -20.88 -4.54 -17.01
CA GLU A 410 -21.34 -3.33 -17.69
C GLU A 410 -20.18 -2.46 -18.21
N PHE A 411 -18.99 -2.63 -17.64
CA PHE A 411 -17.77 -1.88 -18.00
C PHE A 411 -16.74 -2.73 -18.76
N GLY A 412 -17.13 -3.93 -19.23
CA GLY A 412 -16.27 -4.80 -20.03
C GLY A 412 -15.34 -5.71 -19.22
N PHE A 413 -15.59 -5.89 -17.92
CA PHE A 413 -14.96 -6.96 -17.15
C PHE A 413 -15.78 -8.25 -17.24
N ASP A 414 -15.25 -9.26 -17.92
CA ASP A 414 -15.98 -10.50 -18.23
C ASP A 414 -15.54 -11.68 -17.36
N ARG A 415 -14.34 -11.60 -16.76
CA ARG A 415 -13.82 -12.60 -15.80
C ARG A 415 -13.58 -11.94 -14.46
N ALA A 416 -14.02 -12.63 -13.41
CA ALA A 416 -13.82 -12.20 -12.04
C ALA A 416 -13.46 -13.37 -11.12
N VAL A 417 -12.59 -13.11 -10.14
CA VAL A 417 -12.24 -14.03 -9.07
C VAL A 417 -12.26 -13.27 -7.75
N ALA A 418 -12.90 -13.82 -6.72
CA ALA A 418 -12.92 -13.22 -5.39
C ALA A 418 -12.25 -14.15 -4.37
N LEU A 419 -11.10 -13.75 -3.85
CA LEU A 419 -10.42 -14.47 -2.77
C LEU A 419 -10.89 -13.94 -1.42
N ARG A 420 -11.19 -14.83 -0.47
CA ARG A 420 -11.62 -14.46 0.88
C ARG A 420 -10.42 -14.36 1.80
N ARG A 421 -10.31 -13.23 2.49
CA ARG A 421 -9.28 -12.95 3.49
C ARG A 421 -9.93 -12.76 4.87
N PRO A 422 -9.68 -13.64 5.85
CA PRO A 422 -10.12 -13.40 7.22
C PRO A 422 -9.34 -12.26 7.87
N ILE A 423 -10.02 -11.39 8.60
CA ILE A 423 -9.37 -10.37 9.42
C ILE A 423 -9.25 -10.92 10.85
N LEU A 424 -8.02 -11.15 11.29
CA LEU A 424 -7.73 -11.62 12.65
C LEU A 424 -7.65 -10.44 13.63
N GLY A 425 -8.46 -10.44 14.69
CA GLY A 425 -8.43 -9.45 15.77
C GLY A 425 -9.78 -9.27 16.48
N GLY A 426 -9.76 -9.22 17.82
CA GLY A 426 -10.95 -9.33 18.69
C GLY A 426 -11.98 -8.17 18.68
N TYR A 427 -11.73 -7.09 17.92
CA TYR A 427 -12.60 -5.90 17.91
C TYR A 427 -13.09 -5.49 16.51
N ALA A 428 -12.87 -6.31 15.49
CA ALA A 428 -13.14 -5.90 14.11
C ALA A 428 -14.64 -5.94 13.78
N ARG A 429 -15.22 -4.77 13.46
CA ARG A 429 -16.54 -4.65 12.80
C ARG A 429 -16.54 -5.28 11.39
N LEU A 430 -15.35 -5.46 10.82
CA LEU A 430 -15.05 -6.17 9.58
C LEU A 430 -14.49 -7.55 9.91
N ARG A 431 -15.24 -8.62 9.61
CA ARG A 431 -14.80 -10.01 9.85
C ARG A 431 -14.13 -10.65 8.64
N LEU A 432 -14.48 -10.20 7.45
CA LEU A 432 -14.01 -10.73 6.17
C LEU A 432 -13.70 -9.58 5.21
N GLU A 433 -12.63 -9.75 4.46
CA GLU A 433 -12.22 -8.93 3.34
C GLU A 433 -12.14 -9.79 2.09
N TYR A 434 -12.28 -9.17 0.93
CA TYR A 434 -12.19 -9.80 -0.37
C TYR A 434 -11.10 -9.15 -1.19
N ILE A 435 -10.33 -9.97 -1.90
CA ILE A 435 -9.46 -9.55 -2.98
C ILE A 435 -10.22 -9.88 -4.26
N LEU A 436 -10.82 -8.87 -4.88
CA LEU A 436 -11.60 -9.01 -6.11
C LEU A 436 -10.71 -8.72 -7.31
N LEU A 437 -10.47 -9.74 -8.12
CA LEU A 437 -9.72 -9.68 -9.38
C LEU A 437 -10.71 -9.58 -10.53
N LEU A 438 -10.58 -8.55 -11.35
CA LEU A 438 -11.41 -8.29 -12.53
C LEU A 438 -10.50 -8.22 -13.76
N ASN A 439 -10.78 -9.00 -14.80
CA ASN A 439 -10.05 -8.93 -16.06
C ASN A 439 -10.90 -8.19 -17.11
N LYS A 440 -10.30 -7.25 -17.82
CA LYS A 440 -10.98 -6.51 -18.89
C LYS A 440 -10.86 -7.25 -20.20
N HIS A 441 -11.98 -7.62 -20.81
CA HIS A 441 -11.97 -8.30 -22.11
C HIS A 441 -11.47 -7.39 -23.23
N GLU A 442 -10.81 -7.97 -24.22
CA GLU A 442 -10.51 -7.30 -25.48
C GLU A 442 -11.78 -7.27 -26.36
N MET A 443 -12.45 -6.13 -26.44
CA MET A 443 -13.56 -5.98 -27.39
C MET A 443 -12.99 -6.20 -28.80
N PRO A 444 -13.53 -7.13 -29.61
CA PRO A 444 -13.08 -7.29 -30.98
C PRO A 444 -13.21 -5.95 -31.72
N PRO A 445 -12.26 -5.59 -32.59
CA PRO A 445 -12.35 -4.34 -33.34
C PRO A 445 -13.67 -4.31 -34.13
N GLN A 446 -14.42 -3.20 -33.99
CA GLN A 446 -15.68 -2.95 -34.70
C GLN A 446 -15.48 -2.80 -36.20
#